data_AF-A0A1Q8Z6N6-F1
#
_entry.id   AF-A0A1Q8Z6N6-F1
#
_cell.length_a   1.000
_cell.length_b   1.000
_cell.length_c   1.000
_cell.angle_alpha   90.00
_cell.angle_beta   90.00
_cell.angle_gamma   90.00
#
_symmetry.space_group_name_H-M   'P 1'
#
loop_
_entity.id
_entity.type
_entity.pdbx_description
1 polymer ?
#
loop_
_entity_poly.entity_id
_entity_poly.type
_entity_poly.pdbx_seq_one_letter_code
_entity_poly.pdbx_strand_id
1 'polypeptide(L)'
;MLPFRSAILDAMKALSNSSSNKPCNDIKTELKRIREELNQEVLDVSEGLRRYTDLVDSYYSQCHPFGSGKFESDYQDFIELVGHSIVVGNYFLLEKWAIRYPIENPTCLAQPLPKYVNTFNSVTTTHWEQISQQLKWPSQARVYCEYLVKHWNLVINNSK
;
A
#
# COMPACT_ATOMS: atom_id res chain seq x y z
N MET A 1 0.35 -26.91 4.52
CA MET A 1 0.34 -25.44 4.61
C MET A 1 0.52 -24.87 3.21
N LEU A 2 -0.47 -24.14 2.68
CA LEU A 2 -0.36 -23.55 1.34
C LEU A 2 0.66 -22.39 1.38
N PRO A 3 1.64 -22.34 0.45
CA PRO A 3 2.68 -21.30 0.42
C PRO A 3 2.11 -19.87 0.36
N PHE A 4 0.89 -19.72 -0.14
CA PHE A 4 0.15 -18.46 -0.20
C PHE A 4 -0.22 -17.89 1.17
N ARG A 5 -0.62 -18.75 2.13
CA ARG A 5 -0.99 -18.33 3.49
C ARG A 5 0.22 -17.82 4.26
N SER A 6 1.39 -18.45 4.10
CA SER A 6 2.64 -17.99 4.69
C SER A 6 3.03 -16.60 4.17
N ALA A 7 2.93 -16.38 2.86
CA ALA A 7 3.28 -15.10 2.25
C ALA A 7 2.38 -13.94 2.74
N ILE A 8 1.07 -14.18 2.91
CA ILE A 8 0.13 -13.21 3.49
C ILE A 8 0.54 -12.87 4.93
N LEU A 9 0.83 -13.88 5.75
CA LEU A 9 1.19 -13.69 7.16
C LEU A 9 2.52 -12.95 7.33
N ASP A 10 3.49 -13.21 6.46
CA ASP A 10 4.79 -12.52 6.43
C ASP A 10 4.64 -11.06 5.99
N ALA A 11 3.80 -10.79 4.99
CA ALA A 11 3.52 -9.43 4.52
C ALA A 11 2.74 -8.62 5.58
N MET A 12 1.76 -9.23 6.25
CA MET A 12 1.07 -8.60 7.38
C MET A 12 2.03 -8.28 8.54
N LYS A 13 2.99 -9.17 8.83
CA LYS A 13 4.02 -8.95 9.85
C LYS A 13 4.94 -7.77 9.51
N ALA A 14 5.31 -7.61 8.24
CA ALA A 14 6.10 -6.48 7.80
C ALA A 14 5.37 -5.15 8.02
N LEU A 15 4.05 -5.12 7.76
CA LEU A 15 3.21 -3.93 7.89
C LEU A 15 2.84 -3.59 9.35
N SER A 16 2.62 -4.59 10.21
CA SER A 16 2.36 -4.33 11.64
C SER A 16 3.53 -3.65 12.35
N ASN A 17 4.74 -3.79 11.80
CA ASN A 17 5.95 -3.16 12.31
C ASN A 17 6.22 -1.76 11.71
N SER A 18 5.42 -1.29 10.74
CA SER A 18 5.55 0.08 10.22
C SER A 18 5.06 1.08 11.27
N SER A 19 5.83 2.15 11.46
CA SER A 19 5.56 3.19 12.45
C SER A 19 4.65 4.26 11.88
N SER A 20 3.41 3.92 11.51
CA SER A 20 2.37 4.94 11.34
C SER A 20 2.06 5.52 12.73
N ASN A 21 2.31 6.82 12.90
CA ASN A 21 2.06 7.64 14.09
C ASN A 21 0.72 8.42 14.00
N LYS A 22 -0.19 8.03 13.10
CA LYS A 22 -1.47 8.74 12.93
C LYS A 22 -2.48 8.29 14.00
N PRO A 23 -3.21 9.22 14.66
CA PRO A 23 -4.05 8.93 15.82
C PRO A 23 -5.42 8.27 15.52
N CYS A 24 -5.71 7.84 14.28
CA CYS A 24 -7.01 7.23 13.96
C CYS A 24 -6.97 5.71 14.14
N ASN A 25 -7.65 5.22 15.18
CA ASN A 25 -7.85 3.80 15.54
C ASN A 25 -6.58 2.94 15.63
N ASP A 26 -6.55 1.99 16.56
CA ASP A 26 -5.43 1.07 16.70
C ASP A 26 -5.51 -0.05 15.64
N ILE A 27 -5.37 0.35 14.36
CA ILE A 27 -5.37 -0.54 13.20
C ILE A 27 -4.35 -1.67 13.38
N LYS A 28 -3.25 -1.43 14.12
CA LYS A 28 -2.22 -2.43 14.41
C LYS A 28 -2.77 -3.57 15.25
N THR A 29 -3.60 -3.26 16.25
CA THR A 29 -4.27 -4.27 17.08
C THR A 29 -5.25 -5.11 16.26
N GLU A 30 -6.06 -4.50 15.39
CA GLU A 30 -6.99 -5.24 14.53
C GLU A 30 -6.27 -6.06 13.43
N LEU A 31 -5.19 -5.53 12.85
CA LEU A 31 -4.33 -6.26 11.90
C LEU A 31 -3.67 -7.47 12.57
N LYS A 32 -3.20 -7.31 13.82
CA LYS A 32 -2.66 -8.41 14.62
C LYS A 32 -3.72 -9.47 14.87
N ARG A 33 -4.95 -9.08 15.18
CA ARG A 33 -6.07 -9.99 15.39
C ARG A 33 -6.42 -10.79 14.14
N ILE A 34 -6.57 -10.13 12.97
CA ILE A 34 -6.83 -10.83 11.70
C ILE A 34 -5.72 -11.85 11.41
N ARG A 35 -4.46 -11.48 11.66
CA ARG A 35 -3.31 -12.37 11.48
C ARG A 35 -3.34 -13.57 12.42
N GLU A 36 -3.71 -13.37 13.68
CA GLU A 36 -3.85 -14.45 14.67
C GLU A 36 -5.00 -15.40 14.31
N GLU A 37 -6.16 -14.87 13.92
CA GLU A 37 -7.33 -15.65 13.48
C GLU A 37 -7.00 -16.44 12.20
N LEU A 38 -6.24 -15.85 11.26
CA LEU A 38 -5.71 -16.54 10.08
C LEU A 38 -4.67 -17.59 10.44
N ASN A 39 -3.84 -17.41 11.46
CA ASN A 39 -2.87 -18.41 11.92
C ASN A 39 -3.54 -19.62 12.57
N GLN A 40 -4.61 -19.37 13.33
CA GLN A 40 -5.35 -20.38 14.09
C GLN A 40 -6.39 -21.14 13.24
N GLU A 41 -6.50 -20.85 11.93
CA GLU A 41 -7.51 -21.45 11.04
C GLU A 41 -8.95 -21.11 11.44
N VAL A 42 -9.13 -20.04 12.21
CA VAL A 42 -10.45 -19.51 12.59
C VAL A 42 -11.11 -18.82 11.40
N LEU A 43 -10.31 -18.16 10.57
CA LEU A 43 -10.75 -17.57 9.30
C LEU A 43 -10.22 -18.35 8.12
N ASP A 44 -11.09 -18.55 7.13
CA ASP A 44 -10.64 -18.87 5.77
C ASP A 44 -9.82 -17.71 5.19
N VAL A 45 -8.88 -18.03 4.30
CA VAL A 45 -7.97 -17.05 3.68
C VAL A 45 -8.76 -15.93 2.97
N SER A 46 -9.80 -16.27 2.22
CA SER A 46 -10.60 -15.28 1.49
C SER A 46 -11.32 -14.32 2.44
N GLU A 47 -11.86 -14.82 3.55
CA GLU A 47 -12.52 -13.99 4.55
C GLU A 47 -11.52 -13.13 5.33
N GLY A 48 -10.34 -13.67 5.67
CA GLY A 48 -9.27 -12.90 6.29
C GLY A 48 -8.76 -11.77 5.40
N LEU A 49 -8.59 -12.02 4.09
CA LEU A 49 -8.22 -10.99 3.12
C LEU A 49 -9.31 -9.93 2.98
N ARG A 50 -10.59 -10.32 2.94
CA ARG A 50 -11.72 -9.38 2.89
C ARG A 50 -11.73 -8.45 4.11
N ARG A 51 -11.67 -9.03 5.33
CA ARG A 51 -11.62 -8.25 6.58
C ARG A 51 -10.39 -7.34 6.66
N TYR A 52 -9.25 -7.80 6.14
CA TYR A 52 -8.05 -6.97 6.03
C TYR A 52 -8.27 -5.77 5.11
N THR A 53 -8.83 -6.00 3.92
CA THR A 53 -9.15 -4.92 2.96
C THR A 53 -10.11 -3.91 3.58
N ASP A 54 -11.20 -4.37 4.20
CA ASP A 54 -12.21 -3.51 4.85
C ASP A 54 -11.58 -2.66 5.97
N LEU A 55 -10.69 -3.25 6.76
CA LEU A 55 -9.99 -2.55 7.84
C LEU A 55 -9.05 -1.46 7.31
N VAL A 56 -8.23 -1.78 6.31
CA VAL A 56 -7.30 -0.81 5.70
C VAL A 56 -8.08 0.32 4.99
N ASP A 57 -9.17 -0.02 4.31
CA ASP A 57 -10.03 0.96 3.65
C ASP A 57 -10.70 1.90 4.67
N SER A 58 -11.20 1.35 5.78
CA SER A 58 -11.77 2.11 6.89
C SER A 58 -10.74 3.03 7.55
N TYR A 59 -9.49 2.56 7.71
CA TYR A 59 -8.40 3.38 8.23
C TYR A 59 -8.13 4.58 7.34
N TYR A 60 -7.93 4.40 6.03
CA TYR A 60 -7.65 5.52 5.13
C TYR A 60 -8.86 6.46 4.94
N SER A 61 -10.08 5.99 5.19
CA SER A 61 -11.27 6.84 5.22
C SER A 61 -11.32 7.75 6.45
N GLN A 62 -10.70 7.36 7.56
CA GLN A 62 -10.65 8.16 8.80
C GLN A 62 -9.36 8.99 8.88
N CYS A 63 -8.27 8.40 8.40
CA CYS A 63 -6.92 8.92 8.42
C CYS A 63 -6.44 9.01 6.97
N HIS A 64 -6.90 10.05 6.29
CA HIS A 64 -6.59 10.26 4.88
C HIS A 64 -5.08 10.09 4.61
N PRO A 65 -4.71 9.37 3.53
CA PRO A 65 -3.33 9.31 3.11
C PRO A 65 -2.89 10.68 2.61
N PHE A 66 -1.59 10.92 2.65
CA PHE A 66 -0.94 12.17 2.25
C PHE A 66 -1.34 13.36 3.16
N GLY A 67 -1.06 14.58 2.72
CA GLY A 67 -1.48 15.81 3.41
C GLY A 67 -0.56 16.26 4.53
N SER A 68 0.59 15.62 4.70
CA SER A 68 1.61 16.05 5.67
C SER A 68 2.44 17.25 5.19
N GLY A 69 2.34 17.59 3.89
CA GLY A 69 3.17 18.61 3.23
C GLY A 69 4.62 18.19 3.02
N LYS A 70 4.98 16.93 3.31
CA LYS A 70 6.34 16.39 3.14
C LYS A 70 6.37 15.26 2.11
N PHE A 71 7.28 15.37 1.15
CA PHE A 71 7.46 14.37 0.09
C PHE A 71 7.78 12.98 0.66
N GLU A 72 8.64 12.90 1.66
CA GLU A 72 9.07 11.63 2.26
C GLU A 72 7.92 10.91 2.95
N SER A 73 7.01 11.66 3.58
CA SER A 73 5.83 11.11 4.23
C SER A 73 4.80 10.63 3.21
N ASP A 74 4.58 11.37 2.12
CA ASP A 74 3.70 10.91 1.05
C ASP A 74 4.27 9.68 0.34
N TYR A 75 5.59 9.66 0.12
CA TYR A 75 6.29 8.49 -0.42
C TYR A 75 6.08 7.28 0.50
N GLN A 76 6.21 7.45 1.81
CA GLN A 76 5.94 6.39 2.77
C GLN A 76 4.47 5.92 2.70
N ASP A 77 3.50 6.82 2.62
CA ASP A 77 2.08 6.48 2.47
C ASP A 77 1.85 5.66 1.17
N PHE A 78 2.52 5.99 0.06
CA PHE A 78 2.47 5.17 -1.17
C PHE A 78 3.09 3.79 -1.00
N ILE A 79 4.25 3.69 -0.34
CA ILE A 79 4.92 2.41 -0.05
C ILE A 79 4.02 1.53 0.83
N GLU A 80 3.34 2.09 1.83
CA GLU A 80 2.39 1.36 2.66
C GLU A 80 1.19 0.85 1.85
N LEU A 81 0.61 1.70 0.99
CA LEU A 81 -0.49 1.30 0.09
C LEU A 81 -0.10 0.17 -0.87
N VAL A 82 1.13 0.19 -1.41
CA VAL A 82 1.68 -0.92 -2.21
C VAL A 82 1.78 -2.18 -1.35
N GLY A 83 2.33 -2.07 -0.14
CA GLY A 83 2.41 -3.17 0.82
C GLY A 83 1.06 -3.81 1.10
N HIS A 84 0.05 -3.02 1.44
CA HIS A 84 -1.31 -3.50 1.69
C HIS A 84 -1.90 -4.21 0.46
N SER A 85 -1.66 -3.69 -0.73
CA SER A 85 -2.19 -4.26 -1.97
C SER A 85 -1.53 -5.59 -2.34
N ILE A 86 -0.24 -5.76 -2.01
CA ILE A 86 0.46 -7.04 -2.13
C ILE A 86 -0.17 -8.09 -1.21
N VAL A 87 -0.52 -7.71 0.03
CA VAL A 87 -1.17 -8.64 0.98
C VAL A 87 -2.52 -9.11 0.46
N VAL A 88 -3.33 -8.17 -0.02
CA VAL A 88 -4.67 -8.46 -0.56
C VAL A 88 -4.59 -9.24 -1.88
N GLY A 89 -3.51 -9.05 -2.65
CA GLY A 89 -3.30 -9.72 -3.93
C GLY A 89 -4.12 -9.09 -5.06
N ASN A 90 -4.57 -7.84 -4.92
CA ASN A 90 -5.30 -7.11 -5.94
C ASN A 90 -4.98 -5.60 -5.90
N TYR A 91 -5.49 -4.85 -6.88
CA TYR A 91 -5.21 -3.42 -7.04
C TYR A 91 -6.23 -2.49 -6.36
N PHE A 92 -7.24 -3.01 -5.67
CA PHE A 92 -8.36 -2.22 -5.15
C PHE A 92 -7.90 -1.04 -4.28
N LEU A 93 -7.01 -1.30 -3.31
CA LEU A 93 -6.49 -0.26 -2.41
C LEU A 93 -5.62 0.77 -3.15
N LEU A 94 -4.81 0.34 -4.12
CA LEU A 94 -4.04 1.26 -4.96
C LEU A 94 -4.94 2.16 -5.81
N GLU A 95 -5.94 1.57 -6.48
CA GLU A 95 -6.85 2.33 -7.34
C GLU A 95 -7.60 3.38 -6.56
N LYS A 96 -8.12 3.03 -5.38
CA LYS A 96 -8.88 3.94 -4.54
C LYS A 96 -7.97 5.02 -3.93
N TRP A 97 -6.91 4.62 -3.22
CA TRP A 97 -6.17 5.53 -2.36
C TRP A 97 -4.89 6.10 -2.97
N ALA A 98 -4.21 5.38 -3.86
CA ALA A 98 -2.96 5.86 -4.48
C ALA A 98 -3.17 6.51 -5.85
N ILE A 99 -4.26 6.17 -6.56
CA ILE A 99 -4.56 6.70 -7.89
C ILE A 99 -5.70 7.71 -7.81
N ARG A 100 -6.91 7.28 -7.44
CA ARG A 100 -8.10 8.12 -7.51
C ARG A 100 -8.08 9.26 -6.47
N TYR A 101 -7.76 8.94 -5.22
CA TYR A 101 -7.79 9.93 -4.14
C TYR A 101 -6.91 11.18 -4.40
N PRO A 102 -5.63 11.07 -4.84
CA PRO A 102 -4.83 12.26 -5.17
C PRO A 102 -5.32 13.06 -6.38
N ILE A 103 -6.07 12.43 -7.29
CA ILE A 103 -6.66 13.11 -8.46
C ILE A 103 -7.87 13.92 -8.03
N GLU A 104 -8.71 13.34 -7.18
CA GLU A 104 -9.89 13.99 -6.61
C GLU A 104 -9.50 15.06 -5.57
N ASN A 105 -8.30 14.95 -4.99
CA ASN A 105 -7.79 15.85 -3.95
C ASN A 105 -6.38 16.37 -4.32
N PRO A 106 -6.23 17.20 -5.37
CA PRO A 106 -4.93 17.57 -5.93
C PRO A 106 -3.99 18.31 -4.96
N THR A 107 -4.52 18.88 -3.88
CA THR A 107 -3.73 19.55 -2.83
C THR A 107 -3.23 18.61 -1.75
N CYS A 108 -3.55 17.31 -1.79
CA CYS A 108 -3.13 16.36 -0.75
C CYS A 108 -1.64 15.99 -0.87
N LEU A 109 -1.06 16.08 -2.07
CA LEU A 109 0.34 15.75 -2.31
C LEU A 109 1.25 16.94 -2.03
N ALA A 110 2.37 16.70 -1.35
CA ALA A 110 3.41 17.67 -1.08
C ALA A 110 4.15 18.13 -2.34
N GLN A 111 4.13 17.31 -3.39
CA GLN A 111 4.76 17.60 -4.69
C GLN A 111 3.77 17.33 -5.83
N PRO A 112 4.04 17.83 -7.06
CA PRO A 112 3.25 17.46 -8.22
C PRO A 112 3.37 15.96 -8.52
N LEU A 113 2.28 15.35 -9.00
CA LEU A 113 2.23 13.92 -9.36
C LEU A 113 3.40 13.44 -10.25
N PRO A 114 3.89 14.21 -11.25
CA PRO A 114 5.08 13.82 -12.03
C PRO A 114 6.34 13.52 -11.21
N LYS A 115 6.52 14.14 -10.05
CA LYS A 115 7.65 13.85 -9.14
C LYS A 115 7.59 12.42 -8.63
N TYR A 116 6.41 11.98 -8.18
CA TYR A 116 6.20 10.61 -7.69
C TYR A 116 6.30 9.58 -8.81
N VAL A 117 5.78 9.90 -10.01
CA VAL A 117 5.95 9.05 -11.20
C VAL A 117 7.42 8.79 -11.47
N ASN A 118 8.26 9.83 -11.51
CA ASN A 118 9.69 9.69 -11.76
C ASN A 118 10.38 8.86 -10.66
N THR A 119 10.02 9.08 -9.39
CA THR A 119 10.53 8.31 -8.26
C THR A 119 10.17 6.82 -8.39
N PHE A 120 8.89 6.49 -8.56
CA PHE A 120 8.46 5.09 -8.67
C PHE A 120 8.97 4.42 -9.95
N ASN A 121 9.10 5.16 -11.06
CA ASN A 121 9.72 4.66 -12.28
C ASN A 121 11.17 4.26 -11.99
N SER A 122 11.96 5.13 -11.35
CA SER A 122 13.34 4.85 -10.95
C SER A 122 13.46 3.66 -9.98
N VAL A 123 12.52 3.53 -9.02
CA VAL A 123 12.42 2.34 -8.15
C VAL A 123 12.25 1.07 -8.97
N THR A 124 11.37 1.06 -9.97
CA THR A 124 11.12 -0.13 -10.78
C THR A 124 12.22 -0.44 -11.79
N THR A 125 12.91 0.56 -12.34
CA THR A 125 13.89 0.37 -13.43
C THR A 125 15.32 0.24 -12.94
N THR A 126 15.70 0.99 -11.91
CA THR A 126 17.11 1.22 -11.56
C THR A 126 17.43 0.74 -10.15
N HIS A 127 16.52 0.94 -9.19
CA HIS A 127 16.77 0.67 -7.77
C HIS A 127 16.01 -0.54 -7.21
N TRP A 128 15.44 -1.37 -8.08
CA TRP A 128 14.51 -2.43 -7.68
C TRP A 128 15.12 -3.39 -6.65
N GLU A 129 16.31 -3.91 -6.92
CA GLU A 129 16.97 -4.88 -6.04
C GLU A 129 17.19 -4.31 -4.64
N GLN A 130 17.73 -3.09 -4.55
CA GLN A 130 17.98 -2.41 -3.27
C GLN A 130 16.69 -2.16 -2.49
N ILE A 131 15.67 -1.61 -3.15
CA ILE A 131 14.39 -1.26 -2.50
C ILE A 131 13.64 -2.52 -2.07
N SER A 132 13.60 -3.55 -2.93
CA SER A 132 12.94 -4.82 -2.59
C SER A 132 13.57 -5.49 -1.38
N GLN A 133 14.89 -5.45 -1.24
CA GLN A 133 15.59 -5.98 -0.07
C GLN A 133 15.32 -5.14 1.18
N GLN A 134 15.38 -3.81 1.08
CA GLN A 134 15.12 -2.90 2.20
C GLN A 134 13.71 -3.08 2.76
N LEU A 135 12.72 -3.18 1.88
CA LEU A 135 11.30 -3.31 2.23
C LEU A 135 10.87 -4.76 2.46
N LYS A 136 11.76 -5.73 2.23
CA LYS A 136 11.47 -7.17 2.22
C LYS A 136 10.28 -7.52 1.33
N TRP A 137 10.17 -6.83 0.20
CA TRP A 137 9.10 -7.02 -0.75
C TRP A 137 9.32 -8.28 -1.60
N PRO A 138 8.25 -9.05 -1.88
CA PRO A 138 8.35 -10.17 -2.80
C PRO A 138 8.61 -9.68 -4.23
N SER A 139 9.11 -10.54 -5.11
CA SER A 139 9.40 -10.14 -6.51
C SER A 139 8.18 -9.59 -7.24
N GLN A 140 6.98 -10.08 -6.89
CA GLN A 140 5.70 -9.63 -7.43
C GLN A 140 5.31 -8.21 -7.01
N ALA A 141 5.96 -7.63 -6.00
CA ALA A 141 5.70 -6.25 -5.58
C ALA A 141 6.04 -5.23 -6.68
N ARG A 142 6.99 -5.55 -7.57
CA ARG A 142 7.39 -4.69 -8.69
C ARG A 142 6.21 -4.31 -9.57
N VAL A 143 5.34 -5.28 -9.82
CA VAL A 143 4.18 -5.16 -10.71
C VAL A 143 3.18 -4.13 -10.18
N TYR A 144 3.09 -3.96 -8.85
CA TYR A 144 2.24 -2.95 -8.21
C TYR A 144 2.80 -1.53 -8.37
N CYS A 145 4.12 -1.37 -8.24
CA CYS A 145 4.78 -0.08 -8.51
C CYS A 145 4.65 0.30 -10.00
N GLU A 146 4.86 -0.64 -10.91
CA GLU A 146 4.69 -0.44 -12.35
C GLU A 146 3.22 -0.07 -12.69
N TYR A 147 2.26 -0.69 -12.00
CA TYR A 147 0.84 -0.36 -12.13
C TYR A 147 0.56 1.11 -11.77
N LEU A 148 1.11 1.62 -10.67
CA LEU A 148 0.99 3.03 -10.27
C LEU A 148 1.56 3.98 -11.32
N VAL A 149 2.80 3.72 -11.76
CA VAL A 149 3.49 4.54 -12.78
C VAL A 149 2.66 4.62 -14.07
N LYS A 150 2.13 3.48 -14.53
CA LYS A 150 1.28 3.42 -15.73
C LYS A 150 0.04 4.30 -15.57
N HIS A 151 -0.69 4.18 -14.47
CA HIS A 151 -1.95 4.89 -14.27
C HIS A 151 -1.75 6.39 -14.07
N TRP A 152 -0.76 6.81 -13.29
CA TRP A 152 -0.45 8.23 -13.14
C TRP A 152 -0.03 8.88 -14.47
N ASN A 153 0.72 8.17 -15.32
CA ASN A 153 1.05 8.69 -16.66
C ASN A 153 -0.18 8.89 -17.54
N LEU A 154 -1.17 8.00 -17.50
CA LEU A 154 -2.43 8.18 -18.23
C LEU A 154 -3.17 9.44 -17.78
N VAL A 155 -3.22 9.67 -16.47
CA VAL A 155 -3.86 10.85 -15.88
C VAL A 155 -3.16 12.14 -16.31
N ILE A 156 -1.83 12.16 -16.25
CA ILE A 156 -1.02 13.32 -16.66
C ILE A 156 -1.23 13.62 -18.15
N ASN A 157 -1.26 12.59 -19.01
CA ASN A 157 -1.42 12.76 -20.45
C ASN A 157 -2.82 13.25 -20.84
N ASN A 158 -3.86 12.85 -20.10
CA ASN A 158 -5.23 13.30 -20.34
C ASN A 158 -5.55 14.69 -19.74
N SER A 159 -4.61 15.28 -18.99
CA SER A 159 -4.75 16.60 -18.38
C SER A 159 -4.07 17.72 -19.19
N LYS A 160 -3.51 17.39 -20.37
CA LYS A 160 -2.87 18.32 -21.31
C LYS A 160 -3.79 18.60 -22.49
#